data_AF-A0A1F9HCG0-F1
#
_entry.id   AF-A0A1F9HCG0-F1
#
_cell.length_a   1.000
_cell.length_b   1.000
_cell.length_c   1.000
_cell.angle_alpha   90.00
_cell.angle_beta   90.00
_cell.angle_gamma   90.00
#
_symmetry.space_group_name_H-M   'P 1'
#
loop_
_entity.id
_entity.type
_entity.pdbx_description
1 polymer ?
#
loop_
_entity_poly.entity_id
_entity_poly.type
_entity_poly.pdbx_seq_one_letter_code
_entity_poly.pdbx_strand_id
1 'polypeptide(L)'
;MKQPKIDDLKIDQRGTKCLRAQMLKTHKIKITINLDSDLLSSVRKIAAQRGSPYQTFINHILREALANKKDQENRLDLLEKELNLIKKKLVA
;
A
#
# COMPACT_ATOMS: atom_id res chain seq x y z
N MET A 1 -15.23 -4.59 43.76
CA MET A 1 -16.08 -5.19 42.70
C MET A 1 -15.26 -6.28 42.01
N LYS A 2 -15.82 -7.49 41.80
CA LYS A 2 -15.11 -8.57 41.06
C LYS A 2 -15.04 -8.20 39.58
N GLN A 3 -13.88 -8.39 38.95
CA GLN A 3 -13.74 -8.20 37.50
C GLN A 3 -14.52 -9.29 36.77
N PRO A 4 -15.30 -8.94 35.73
CA PRO A 4 -16.03 -9.92 34.92
C PRO A 4 -15.05 -10.81 34.13
N LYS A 5 -15.44 -12.06 33.89
CA LYS A 5 -14.63 -13.01 33.10
C LYS A 5 -14.80 -12.71 31.61
N ILE A 6 -13.79 -13.07 30.82
CA ILE A 6 -13.77 -12.80 29.37
C ILE A 6 -14.94 -13.51 28.67
N ASP A 7 -15.31 -14.70 29.12
CA ASP A 7 -16.40 -15.51 28.55
C ASP A 7 -17.79 -14.86 28.74
N ASP A 8 -17.93 -13.91 29.67
CA ASP A 8 -19.16 -13.17 29.91
C ASP A 8 -19.33 -11.98 28.92
N LEU A 9 -18.31 -11.69 28.10
CA LEU A 9 -18.33 -10.59 27.14
C LEU A 9 -18.95 -11.02 25.82
N LYS A 10 -20.07 -10.41 25.45
CA LYS A 10 -20.69 -10.59 24.13
C LYS A 10 -20.06 -9.62 23.12
N ILE A 11 -19.35 -10.14 22.13
CA ILE A 11 -18.74 -9.32 21.07
C ILE A 11 -19.85 -8.79 20.14
N ASP A 12 -20.04 -7.48 20.12
CA ASP A 12 -20.85 -6.84 19.08
C ASP A 12 -20.09 -6.81 17.75
N GLN A 13 -20.30 -7.84 16.94
CA GLN A 13 -19.69 -7.95 15.63
C GLN A 13 -20.08 -6.78 14.70
N ARG A 14 -21.30 -6.25 14.84
CA ARG A 14 -21.82 -5.19 13.98
C ARG A 14 -21.18 -3.85 14.33
N GLY A 15 -21.13 -3.51 15.61
CA GLY A 15 -20.40 -2.35 16.13
C GLY A 15 -18.92 -2.42 15.79
N THR A 16 -18.29 -3.59 15.98
CA THR A 16 -16.87 -3.79 15.65
C THR A 16 -16.59 -3.59 14.15
N LYS A 17 -17.47 -4.08 13.28
CA LYS A 17 -17.35 -3.88 11.83
C LYS A 17 -17.49 -2.41 11.43
N CYS A 18 -18.43 -1.68 12.03
CA CYS A 18 -18.60 -0.24 11.80
C CYS A 18 -17.37 0.56 12.26
N LEU A 19 -16.85 0.28 13.45
CA LEU A 19 -15.64 0.95 13.97
C LEU A 19 -14.43 0.72 13.07
N ARG A 20 -14.20 -0.52 12.62
CA ARG A 20 -13.12 -0.82 11.66
C ARG A 20 -13.29 -0.06 10.35
N ALA A 21 -14.51 0.01 9.81
CA ALA A 21 -14.79 0.76 8.60
C ALA A 21 -14.56 2.27 8.76
N GLN A 22 -14.84 2.84 9.93
CA GLN A 22 -14.56 4.24 10.25
C GLN A 22 -13.05 4.50 10.37
N MET A 23 -12.31 3.65 11.09
CA MET A 23 -10.85 3.79 11.22
C MET A 23 -10.13 3.75 9.86
N LEU A 24 -10.57 2.88 8.95
CA LEU A 24 -10.03 2.80 7.59
C LEU A 24 -10.27 4.09 6.76
N LYS A 25 -11.34 4.85 7.06
CA LYS A 25 -11.61 6.14 6.40
C LYS A 25 -10.72 7.25 6.97
N THR A 26 -10.40 7.21 8.26
CA THR A 26 -9.61 8.24 8.95
C THR A 26 -8.18 8.36 8.44
N HIS A 27 -7.60 7.31 7.85
CA HIS A 27 -6.22 7.33 7.33
C HIS A 27 -6.08 7.90 5.90
N LYS A 28 -7.16 8.38 5.28
CA LYS A 28 -7.10 8.97 3.94
C LYS A 28 -6.81 10.47 4.03
N ILE A 29 -5.62 10.87 3.62
CA ILE A 29 -5.23 12.27 3.49
C ILE A 29 -5.77 12.81 2.16
N LYS A 30 -6.49 13.94 2.20
CA LYS A 30 -6.90 14.65 0.99
C LYS A 30 -5.78 15.57 0.54
N ILE A 31 -5.35 15.41 -0.70
CA ILE A 31 -4.39 16.28 -1.36
C ILE A 31 -4.99 16.76 -2.68
N THR A 32 -4.64 17.97 -3.08
CA THR A 32 -4.92 18.47 -4.43
C THR A 32 -3.69 18.22 -5.27
N ILE A 33 -3.86 17.52 -6.40
CA ILE A 33 -2.79 17.25 -7.36
C ILE A 33 -3.24 17.68 -8.75
N ASN A 34 -2.31 18.19 -9.55
CA ASN A 34 -2.53 18.42 -10.96
C ASN A 34 -2.19 17.12 -11.70
N LEU A 35 -3.11 16.66 -12.53
CA LEU A 35 -2.93 15.51 -13.42
C LEU A 35 -3.30 15.93 -14.83
N ASP A 36 -2.56 15.42 -15.81
CA ASP A 36 -2.87 15.66 -17.21
C ASP A 36 -4.26 15.08 -17.56
N SER A 37 -4.96 15.76 -18.46
CA SER A 37 -6.36 15.47 -18.78
C SER A 37 -6.52 14.09 -19.44
N ASP A 38 -5.60 13.75 -20.34
CA ASP A 38 -5.50 12.45 -21.01
C ASP A 38 -5.20 11.32 -20.02
N LEU A 39 -4.30 11.55 -19.06
CA LEU A 39 -3.98 10.61 -18.00
C LEU A 39 -5.20 10.33 -17.11
N LEU A 40 -5.89 11.38 -16.66
CA LEU A 40 -7.11 11.24 -15.86
C LEU A 40 -8.19 10.46 -16.62
N SER A 41 -8.35 10.72 -17.92
CA SER A 41 -9.31 10.01 -18.76
C SER A 41 -8.99 8.51 -18.88
N SER A 42 -7.71 8.18 -19.01
CA SER A 42 -7.23 6.80 -19.14
C SER A 42 -7.41 6.03 -17.82
N VAL A 43 -7.04 6.65 -16.71
CA VAL A 43 -7.22 6.09 -15.36
C VAL A 43 -8.70 5.80 -15.08
N ARG A 44 -9.61 6.72 -15.47
CA ARG A 44 -11.06 6.51 -15.30
C ARG A 44 -11.58 5.33 -16.12
N LYS A 45 -11.16 5.20 -17.40
CA LYS A 45 -11.55 4.09 -18.27
C LYS A 45 -11.12 2.75 -17.68
N ILE A 46 -9.87 2.64 -17.26
CA ILE A 46 -9.32 1.39 -16.70
C ILE A 46 -9.98 1.07 -15.36
N ALA A 47 -10.18 2.07 -14.50
CA ALA A 47 -10.85 1.87 -13.22
C ALA A 47 -12.29 1.35 -13.40
N ALA A 48 -13.02 1.90 -14.38
CA ALA A 48 -14.37 1.46 -14.73
C ALA A 48 -14.39 0.00 -15.24
N GLN A 49 -13.45 -0.38 -16.11
CA GLN A 49 -13.30 -1.77 -16.59
C GLN A 49 -13.04 -2.75 -15.43
N ARG A 50 -12.33 -2.32 -14.38
CA ARG A 50 -12.05 -3.12 -13.19
C ARG A 50 -13.15 -3.06 -12.12
N GLY A 51 -14.24 -2.32 -12.35
CA GLY A 51 -15.32 -2.15 -11.38
C GLY A 51 -14.89 -1.41 -10.11
N SER A 52 -13.85 -0.56 -10.18
CA SER A 52 -13.26 0.13 -9.03
C SER A 52 -13.34 1.66 -9.18
N PRO A 53 -13.49 2.43 -8.09
CA PRO A 53 -13.39 3.89 -8.15
C PRO A 53 -12.00 4.33 -8.63
N TYR A 54 -11.94 5.36 -9.48
CA TYR A 54 -10.66 5.84 -10.04
C TYR A 54 -9.64 6.22 -8.96
N GLN A 55 -10.07 6.79 -7.83
CA GLN A 55 -9.17 7.12 -6.71
C GLN A 55 -8.52 5.87 -6.09
N THR A 56 -9.26 4.76 -5.99
CA THR A 56 -8.73 3.49 -5.50
C THR A 56 -7.68 2.96 -6.47
N PHE A 57 -7.94 3.11 -7.77
CA PHE A 57 -7.01 2.69 -8.82
C PHE A 57 -5.73 3.53 -8.83
N ILE A 58 -5.83 4.86 -8.68
CA ILE A 58 -4.66 5.75 -8.51
C ILE A 58 -3.80 5.28 -7.33
N ASN A 59 -4.42 5.03 -6.16
CA ASN A 59 -3.68 4.56 -4.99
C ASN A 59 -3.00 3.21 -5.22
N HIS A 60 -3.62 2.32 -5.99
CA HIS A 60 -3.04 1.02 -6.33
C HIS A 60 -1.81 1.18 -7.24
N ILE A 61 -1.91 1.98 -8.31
CA ILE A 61 -0.79 2.29 -9.20
C ILE A 61 0.38 2.90 -8.42
N LEU A 62 0.10 3.89 -7.56
CA LEU A 62 1.14 4.54 -6.75
C LEU A 62 1.85 3.55 -5.82
N ARG A 63 1.10 2.62 -5.21
CA ARG A 63 1.69 1.59 -4.35
C ARG A 63 2.54 0.60 -5.14
N GLU A 64 2.08 0.15 -6.30
CA GLU A 64 2.84 -0.76 -7.17
C GLU A 64 4.13 -0.10 -7.66
N ALA A 65 4.06 1.16 -8.09
CA ALA A 65 5.24 1.90 -8.53
C ALA A 65 6.29 2.04 -7.40
N LEU A 66 5.85 2.32 -6.18
CA LEU A 66 6.75 2.40 -5.02
C LEU A 66 7.33 1.04 -4.62
N ALA A 67 6.54 -0.02 -4.68
CA ALA A 67 6.99 -1.38 -4.38
C ALA A 67 8.05 -1.84 -5.39
N ASN A 68 7.78 -1.67 -6.68
CA ASN A 68 8.72 -2.03 -7.76
C ASN A 68 10.03 -1.25 -7.64
N LYS A 69 9.98 0.04 -7.28
CA LYS A 69 11.18 0.85 -7.07
C LYS A 69 12.01 0.32 -5.91
N LYS A 70 11.37 -0.02 -4.78
CA LYS A 70 12.05 -0.59 -3.61
C LYS A 70 12.72 -1.93 -3.94
N ASP A 71 12.06 -2.78 -4.72
CA ASP A 71 12.61 -4.06 -5.14
C ASP A 71 13.82 -3.89 -6.06
N GLN A 72 13.79 -2.90 -6.96
CA GLN A 72 14.93 -2.54 -7.81
C GLN A 72 16.12 -2.02 -6.99
N GLU A 73 15.88 -1.14 -6.02
CA GLU A 73 16.92 -0.62 -5.11
C GLU A 73 17.57 -1.76 -4.31
N ASN A 74 16.76 -2.65 -3.72
CA ASN A 74 17.28 -3.82 -3.00
C ASN A 74 18.12 -4.75 -3.88
N ARG A 75 17.71 -4.95 -5.13
CA ARG A 75 18.45 -5.79 -6.09
C ARG A 75 19.77 -5.15 -6.49
N LEU A 76 19.82 -3.83 -6.64
CA LEU A 76 21.06 -3.10 -6.90
C LEU A 76 22.04 -3.24 -5.72
N ASP A 77 21.56 -3.07 -4.49
CA ASP A 77 22.39 -3.22 -3.28
C ASP A 77 23.02 -4.62 -3.18
N LEU A 78 22.29 -5.67 -3.56
CA LEU A 78 22.81 -7.03 -3.58
C LEU A 78 23.89 -7.21 -4.65
N LEU A 79 23.66 -6.70 -5.86
CA LEU A 79 24.64 -6.77 -6.95
C LEU A 79 25.92 -6.00 -6.62
N GLU A 80 25.82 -4.83 -5.97
CA GLU A 80 26.99 -4.07 -5.52
C GLU A 80 27.81 -4.84 -4.49
N LYS A 81 27.15 -5.53 -3.54
CA LYS A 81 27.84 -6.38 -2.57
C LYS A 81 28.56 -7.53 -3.25
N GLU A 82 27.91 -8.24 -4.17
CA GLU A 82 28.51 -9.35 -4.92
C GLU A 82 29.71 -8.89 -5.76
N LEU A 83 29.58 -7.76 -6.48
CA LEU A 83 30.68 -7.17 -7.24
C LEU A 83 31.86 -6.81 -6.34
N ASN A 84 31.62 -6.27 -5.14
CA ASN A 84 32.68 -5.96 -4.20
C ASN A 84 33.39 -7.21 -3.69
N LEU A 85 32.68 -8.32 -3.48
CA LEU A 85 33.29 -9.60 -3.12
C LEU A 85 34.15 -10.17 -4.25
N ILE A 86 33.67 -10.10 -5.49
CA ILE A 86 34.42 -10.53 -6.68
C ILE A 86 35.67 -9.68 -6.87
N LYS A 87 35.55 -8.34 -6.78
CA LYS A 87 36.68 -7.42 -6.85
C LYS A 87 37.74 -7.74 -5.80
N LYS A 88 37.33 -7.99 -4.55
CA LYS A 88 38.26 -8.39 -3.48
C LYS A 88 38.97 -9.71 -3.76
N LYS A 89 38.28 -10.69 -4.37
CA LYS A 89 38.87 -11.97 -4.76
C LYS A 89 39.83 -11.87 -5.96
N LEU A 90 39.63 -10.91 -6.85
CA LEU A 90 40.51 -10.67 -8.01
C LEU A 90 41.79 -9.91 -7.65
N VAL A 91 41.75 -9.15 -6.56
CA VAL A 91 42.90 -8.36 -6.06
C VAL A 91 43.77 -9.16 -5.09
N ALA A 92 43.26 -10.28 -4.56
CA ALA A 92 43.99 -11.24 -3.73
C ALA A 92 44.68 -12.31 -4.59
#